data_AF-A0A1F9F3I2-F1
#
_entry.id   AF-A0A1F9F3I2-F1
#
_cell.length_a   1.000
_cell.length_b   1.000
_cell.length_c   1.000
_cell.angle_alpha   90.00
_cell.angle_beta   90.00
_cell.angle_gamma   90.00
#
_symmetry.space_group_name_H-M   'P 1'
#
loop_
_entity.id
_entity.type
_entity.pdbx_description
1 polymer ?
#
loop_
_entity_poly.entity_id
_entity_poly.type
_entity_poly.pdbx_seq_one_letter_code
_entity_poly.pdbx_strand_id
1 'polypeptide(L)'
;MKKFEYFKPKTLEEALALFAKYGEKAKWIAGGTDVIVMIKQKTMAPDALISLQGIPGLGQIKFNGSLSIGPMVTHRMIEKSELIKKDFSALADAVSWLGSIQIRNVATIGGNICTAAPSADTATPLLILGTQIKIRGLKDERTIPIEEFFKGPGKTVLKTGELIKELIIPNPLPNTGTAYHKLQRRLALDLPILGVSVLLSLDKNKVTCSDMLCTTSPISSILHKMEEDQIVCKEVRIALGVAAPTPIRAVKAETLLRGKNLSDELLEEAAETAAEEAQPRDSIRGEAWYRRDMIKVLVKRMAMKSIERVVQPEETVFPERLW
;
A
#
# COMPACT_ATOMS: atom_id res chain seq x y z
N MET A 1 22.40 -1.29 25.63
CA MET A 1 21.15 -0.51 25.39
C MET A 1 20.81 0.24 26.68
N LYS A 2 20.27 1.46 26.59
CA LYS A 2 19.69 2.14 27.76
C LYS A 2 18.57 1.26 28.33
N LYS A 3 18.46 1.15 29.66
CA LYS A 3 17.35 0.44 30.30
C LYS A 3 16.04 1.19 30.03
N PHE A 4 14.97 0.45 29.77
CA PHE A 4 13.62 0.97 29.61
C PHE A 4 12.62 0.06 30.30
N GLU A 5 11.49 0.60 30.68
CA GLU A 5 10.35 -0.18 31.16
C GLU A 5 9.53 -0.70 29.98
N TYR A 6 8.97 -1.90 30.11
CA TYR A 6 8.13 -2.51 29.08
C TYR A 6 6.75 -2.78 29.65
N PHE A 7 5.73 -2.17 29.04
CA PHE A 7 4.34 -2.31 29.45
C PHE A 7 3.56 -3.16 28.45
N LYS A 8 2.70 -4.04 28.98
CA LYS A 8 1.76 -4.85 28.21
C LYS A 8 0.32 -4.59 28.69
N PRO A 9 -0.27 -3.43 28.35
CA PRO A 9 -1.64 -3.10 28.69
C PRO A 9 -2.62 -4.11 28.08
N LYS A 10 -3.76 -4.31 28.74
CA LYS A 10 -4.83 -5.21 28.28
C LYS A 10 -5.90 -4.49 27.47
N THR A 11 -6.00 -3.17 27.63
CA THR A 11 -6.98 -2.32 26.93
C THR A 11 -6.31 -1.14 26.25
N LEU A 12 -7.04 -0.54 25.31
CA LEU A 12 -6.56 0.66 24.61
C LEU A 12 -6.50 1.86 25.57
N GLU A 13 -7.43 1.93 26.51
CA GLU A 13 -7.52 2.97 27.55
C GLU A 13 -6.31 2.90 28.49
N GLU A 14 -5.92 1.71 28.92
CA GLU A 14 -4.70 1.50 29.72
C GLU A 14 -3.45 1.93 28.94
N ALA A 15 -3.36 1.57 27.66
CA ALA A 15 -2.23 1.94 26.80
C ALA A 15 -2.10 3.48 26.66
N LEU A 16 -3.22 4.16 26.43
CA LEU A 16 -3.28 5.62 26.33
C LEU A 16 -2.98 6.31 27.66
N ALA A 17 -3.46 5.78 28.79
CA ALA A 17 -3.16 6.29 30.12
C ALA A 17 -1.67 6.15 30.46
N LEU A 18 -1.05 5.01 30.12
CA LEU A 18 0.39 4.83 30.24
C LEU A 18 1.16 5.83 29.37
N PHE A 19 0.75 6.04 28.12
CA PHE A 19 1.42 7.03 27.27
C PHE A 19 1.29 8.43 27.86
N ALA A 20 0.11 8.82 28.36
CA ALA A 20 -0.09 10.11 29.01
C ALA A 20 0.82 10.30 30.24
N LYS A 21 1.09 9.22 31.00
CA LYS A 21 2.00 9.25 32.15
C LYS A 21 3.46 9.49 31.74
N TYR A 22 3.95 8.85 30.69
CA TYR A 22 5.35 8.93 30.27
C TYR A 22 5.63 10.03 29.22
N GLY A 23 4.60 10.50 28.52
CA GLY A 23 4.70 11.49 27.45
C GLY A 23 5.65 11.04 26.33
N GLU A 24 6.45 11.97 25.81
CA GLU A 24 7.39 11.73 24.72
C GLU A 24 8.52 10.75 25.05
N LYS A 25 8.72 10.45 26.34
CA LYS A 25 9.67 9.43 26.80
C LYS A 25 9.18 8.01 26.55
N ALA A 26 7.88 7.82 26.28
CA ALA A 26 7.33 6.56 25.84
C ALA A 26 7.32 6.42 24.32
N LYS A 27 7.41 5.18 23.85
CA LYS A 27 7.17 4.81 22.45
C LYS A 27 6.22 3.63 22.36
N TRP A 28 5.30 3.70 21.40
CA TRP A 28 4.48 2.58 20.99
C TRP A 28 5.36 1.47 20.41
N ILE A 29 5.06 0.22 20.74
CA ILE A 29 5.66 -0.94 20.08
C ILE A 29 4.57 -1.90 19.59
N ALA A 30 4.59 -2.13 18.28
CA ALA A 30 3.78 -3.13 17.61
C ALA A 30 4.63 -4.40 17.37
N GLY A 31 4.96 -4.71 16.11
CA GLY A 31 5.85 -5.82 15.75
C GLY A 31 7.33 -5.65 16.13
N GLY A 32 7.75 -4.43 16.48
CA GLY A 32 9.12 -4.13 16.93
C GLY A 32 10.22 -4.16 15.86
N THR A 33 9.90 -4.46 14.60
CA THR A 33 10.89 -4.63 13.51
C THR A 33 11.64 -3.36 13.15
N ASP A 34 11.05 -2.19 13.37
CA ASP A 34 11.73 -0.89 13.26
C ASP A 34 12.20 -0.39 14.63
N VAL A 35 11.29 -0.33 15.61
CA VAL A 35 11.56 0.27 16.93
C VAL A 35 12.75 -0.37 17.64
N ILE A 36 12.84 -1.71 17.65
CA ILE A 36 13.97 -2.41 18.30
C ILE A 36 15.28 -2.19 17.56
N VAL A 37 15.24 -2.08 16.22
CA VAL A 37 16.43 -1.77 15.41
C VAL A 37 16.93 -0.36 15.71
N MET A 38 16.02 0.62 15.75
CA MET A 38 16.36 2.01 16.10
C MET A 38 16.96 2.13 17.50
N ILE A 39 16.44 1.38 18.47
CA ILE A 39 17.02 1.34 19.82
C ILE A 39 18.43 0.72 19.83
N LYS A 40 18.63 -0.38 19.09
CA LYS A 40 19.95 -1.03 18.97
C LYS A 40 20.97 -0.12 18.27
N GLN A 41 20.53 0.64 17.27
CA GLN A 41 21.33 1.64 16.56
C GLN A 41 21.49 2.96 17.33
N LYS A 42 20.89 3.09 18.52
CA LYS A 42 20.92 4.29 19.37
C LYS A 42 20.31 5.54 18.72
N THR A 43 19.50 5.37 17.67
CA THR A 43 18.72 6.47 17.06
C THR A 43 17.41 6.73 17.82
N MET A 44 17.07 5.86 18.77
CA MET A 44 15.94 6.00 19.69
C MET A 44 16.33 5.49 21.09
N ALA A 45 15.94 6.19 22.15
CA ALA A 45 16.29 5.82 23.53
C ALA A 45 15.14 6.11 24.52
N PRO A 46 13.99 5.40 24.40
CA PRO A 46 12.82 5.65 25.22
C PRO A 46 13.06 5.21 26.67
N ASP A 47 12.33 5.82 27.61
CA ASP A 47 12.26 5.36 29.00
C ASP A 47 11.23 4.24 29.16
N ALA A 48 10.22 4.21 28.28
CA ALA A 48 9.15 3.22 28.29
C ALA A 48 8.77 2.75 26.88
N LEU A 49 8.53 1.45 26.74
CA LEU A 49 7.88 0.85 25.58
C LEU A 49 6.49 0.37 25.96
N ILE A 50 5.47 0.83 25.24
CA ILE A 50 4.08 0.45 25.48
C ILE A 50 3.63 -0.45 24.35
N SER A 51 3.46 -1.73 24.66
CA SER A 51 3.06 -2.74 23.70
C SER A 51 1.59 -2.62 23.33
N LEU A 52 1.32 -2.65 22.03
CA LEU A 52 -0.04 -2.75 21.50
C LEU A 52 -0.46 -4.21 21.26
N GLN A 53 0.44 -5.17 21.52
CA GLN A 53 0.20 -6.59 21.29
C GLN A 53 -0.80 -7.16 22.30
N GLY A 54 -1.85 -7.80 21.77
CA GLY A 54 -2.88 -8.45 22.57
C GLY A 54 -4.01 -7.54 23.03
N ILE A 55 -3.98 -6.24 22.69
CA ILE A 55 -5.12 -5.35 22.91
C ILE A 55 -6.27 -5.78 21.99
N PRO A 56 -7.45 -6.10 22.52
CA PRO A 56 -8.60 -6.53 21.71
C PRO A 56 -8.99 -5.50 20.64
N GLY A 57 -9.37 -6.00 19.47
CA GLY A 57 -9.84 -5.17 18.35
C GLY A 57 -8.73 -4.57 17.46
N LEU A 58 -7.47 -4.51 17.90
CA LEU A 58 -6.39 -3.92 17.08
C LEU A 58 -5.78 -4.90 16.06
N GLY A 59 -5.98 -6.21 16.22
CA GLY A 59 -5.35 -7.26 15.40
C GLY A 59 -6.31 -8.05 14.51
N GLN A 60 -7.40 -7.43 14.04
CA GLN A 60 -8.47 -8.10 13.30
C GLN A 60 -8.59 -7.59 11.85
N ILE A 61 -9.00 -8.48 10.95
CA ILE A 61 -9.45 -8.17 9.59
C ILE A 61 -10.95 -8.44 9.57
N LYS A 62 -11.77 -7.45 9.19
CA LYS A 62 -13.23 -7.55 9.13
C LYS A 62 -13.75 -7.01 7.81
N PHE A 63 -14.85 -7.57 7.33
CA PHE A 63 -15.51 -7.10 6.12
C PHE A 63 -16.99 -6.89 6.41
N ASN A 64 -17.45 -5.65 6.29
CA ASN A 64 -18.87 -5.28 6.41
C ASN A 64 -19.14 -4.04 5.55
N GLY A 65 -19.44 -4.24 4.26
CA GLY A 65 -19.60 -3.16 3.26
C GLY A 65 -18.31 -2.39 2.92
N SER A 66 -17.28 -2.53 3.75
CA SER A 66 -15.92 -2.05 3.57
C SER A 66 -14.96 -3.00 4.31
N LEU A 67 -13.69 -3.00 3.93
CA LEU A 67 -12.64 -3.77 4.59
C LEU A 67 -12.06 -2.95 5.75
N SER A 68 -12.15 -3.49 6.96
CA SER A 68 -11.53 -2.94 8.16
C SER A 68 -10.30 -3.77 8.54
N ILE A 69 -9.16 -3.11 8.71
CA ILE A 69 -7.90 -3.72 9.13
C ILE A 69 -7.40 -3.01 10.40
N GLY A 70 -7.23 -3.76 11.47
CA GLY A 70 -6.60 -3.24 12.69
C GLY A 70 -5.10 -2.98 12.50
N PRO A 71 -4.52 -1.99 13.21
CA PRO A 71 -3.11 -1.60 13.07
C PRO A 71 -2.12 -2.71 13.44
N MET A 72 -2.54 -3.68 14.26
CA MET A 72 -1.75 -4.83 14.72
C MET A 72 -1.89 -6.06 13.82
N VAL A 73 -2.66 -5.99 12.74
CA VAL A 73 -2.68 -7.05 11.72
C VAL A 73 -1.29 -7.15 11.10
N THR A 74 -0.73 -8.37 11.12
CA THR A 74 0.60 -8.62 10.58
C THR A 74 0.57 -8.72 9.07
N HIS A 75 1.68 -8.44 8.41
CA HIS A 75 1.78 -8.62 6.96
C HIS A 75 1.52 -10.07 6.56
N ARG A 76 1.84 -11.06 7.41
CA ARG A 76 1.52 -12.47 7.16
C ARG A 76 0.01 -12.75 7.16
N MET A 77 -0.75 -12.08 8.03
CA MET A 77 -2.22 -12.22 8.05
C MET A 77 -2.83 -11.66 6.77
N ILE A 78 -2.30 -10.54 6.27
CA ILE A 78 -2.71 -9.95 4.99
C ILE A 78 -2.36 -10.88 3.83
N GLU A 79 -1.12 -11.38 3.79
CA GLU A 79 -0.61 -12.29 2.75
C GLU A 79 -1.44 -13.58 2.65
N LYS A 80 -2.02 -14.04 3.77
CA LYS A 80 -2.84 -15.26 3.83
C LYS A 80 -4.35 -15.03 3.68
N SER A 81 -4.80 -13.79 3.60
CA SER A 81 -6.23 -13.50 3.53
C SER A 81 -6.76 -13.67 2.11
N GLU A 82 -7.61 -14.68 1.89
CA GLU A 82 -8.24 -14.92 0.58
C GLU A 82 -9.11 -13.74 0.13
N LEU A 83 -9.79 -13.07 1.07
CA LEU A 83 -10.53 -11.83 0.82
C LEU A 83 -9.62 -10.75 0.22
N ILE A 84 -8.46 -10.51 0.84
CA ILE A 84 -7.54 -9.47 0.39
C ILE A 84 -6.88 -9.85 -0.94
N LYS A 85 -6.52 -11.13 -1.13
CA LYS A 85 -5.97 -11.60 -2.40
C LYS A 85 -6.94 -11.40 -3.56
N LYS A 86 -8.23 -11.63 -3.32
CA LYS A 86 -9.27 -11.52 -4.35
C LYS A 86 -9.62 -10.07 -4.66
N ASP A 87 -10.04 -9.31 -3.64
CA ASP A 87 -10.70 -8.02 -3.86
C ASP A 87 -9.77 -6.80 -3.64
N PHE A 88 -8.61 -7.01 -2.99
CA PHE A 88 -7.65 -5.96 -2.62
C PHE A 88 -6.21 -6.35 -3.00
N SER A 89 -6.07 -6.93 -4.19
CA SER A 89 -4.89 -7.69 -4.64
C SER A 89 -3.58 -6.88 -4.69
N ALA A 90 -3.60 -5.56 -4.86
CA ALA A 90 -2.41 -4.72 -4.72
C ALA A 90 -1.80 -4.77 -3.30
N LEU A 91 -2.63 -4.92 -2.27
CA LEU A 91 -2.15 -5.06 -0.90
C LEU A 91 -1.51 -6.45 -0.69
N ALA A 92 -2.08 -7.49 -1.29
CA ALA A 92 -1.51 -8.84 -1.30
C ALA A 92 -0.16 -8.90 -2.05
N ASP A 93 -0.08 -8.26 -3.23
CA ASP A 93 1.16 -8.09 -3.99
C ASP A 93 2.25 -7.46 -3.12
N ALA A 94 1.93 -6.36 -2.43
CA ALA A 94 2.90 -5.63 -1.62
C ALA A 94 3.45 -6.45 -0.45
N VAL A 95 2.58 -7.13 0.29
CA VAL A 95 3.03 -7.93 1.43
C VAL A 95 3.77 -9.20 1.02
N SER A 96 3.54 -9.77 -0.17
CA SER A 96 4.22 -10.99 -0.62
C SER A 96 5.74 -10.81 -0.73
N TRP A 97 6.19 -9.59 -1.10
CA TRP A 97 7.59 -9.21 -1.26
C TRP A 97 8.16 -8.40 -0.10
N LEU A 98 7.40 -8.24 0.98
CA LEU A 98 7.83 -7.45 2.14
C LEU A 98 8.76 -8.28 3.04
N GLY A 99 10.01 -7.83 3.16
CA GLY A 99 11.00 -8.42 4.05
C GLY A 99 11.19 -9.93 3.81
N SER A 100 11.17 -10.69 4.88
CA SER A 100 11.09 -12.16 4.86
C SER A 100 9.86 -12.63 5.61
N ILE A 101 9.55 -13.92 5.53
CA ILE A 101 8.44 -14.54 6.29
C ILE A 101 8.57 -14.24 7.79
N GLN A 102 9.79 -14.26 8.35
CA GLN A 102 10.05 -13.93 9.75
C GLN A 102 9.63 -12.50 10.07
N ILE A 103 9.97 -11.54 9.21
CA ILE A 103 9.54 -10.15 9.36
C ILE A 103 8.01 -10.07 9.24
N ARG A 104 7.40 -10.71 8.24
CA ARG A 104 5.95 -10.66 8.01
C ARG A 104 5.12 -11.25 9.14
N ASN A 105 5.66 -12.23 9.86
CA ASN A 105 4.99 -12.84 11.01
C ASN A 105 4.83 -11.88 12.19
N VAL A 106 5.65 -10.83 12.29
CA VAL A 106 5.63 -9.89 13.43
C VAL A 106 5.35 -8.45 13.02
N ALA A 107 5.86 -8.00 11.87
CA ALA A 107 5.66 -6.66 11.36
C ALA A 107 4.19 -6.44 10.99
N THR A 108 3.67 -5.30 11.41
CA THR A 108 2.25 -4.96 11.33
C THR A 108 2.02 -3.85 10.31
N ILE A 109 0.86 -3.85 9.65
CA ILE A 109 0.49 -2.81 8.68
C ILE A 109 0.51 -1.40 9.30
N GLY A 110 0.01 -1.24 10.53
CA GLY A 110 0.02 0.03 11.24
C GLY A 110 1.44 0.51 11.51
N GLY A 111 2.30 -0.37 12.01
CA GLY A 111 3.73 -0.10 12.15
C GLY A 111 4.39 0.35 10.83
N ASN A 112 4.12 -0.34 9.71
CA ASN A 112 4.70 -0.01 8.41
C ASN A 112 4.41 1.44 7.96
N ILE A 113 3.15 1.87 8.06
CA ILE A 113 2.77 3.23 7.66
C ILE A 113 3.12 4.28 8.71
N CYS A 114 3.08 3.95 10.01
CA CYS A 114 3.48 4.86 11.09
C CYS A 114 4.97 5.19 11.09
N THR A 115 5.83 4.26 10.65
CA THR A 115 7.26 4.56 10.41
C THR A 115 7.42 5.62 9.31
N ALA A 116 6.45 5.75 8.39
CA ALA A 116 6.47 6.71 7.28
C ALA A 116 7.79 6.71 6.49
N ALA A 117 8.37 5.53 6.33
CA ALA A 117 9.50 5.36 5.43
C ALA A 117 9.00 5.60 3.99
N PRO A 118 9.71 6.38 3.16
CA PRO A 118 9.34 6.54 1.74
C PRO A 118 9.26 5.21 0.97
N SER A 119 9.88 4.16 1.52
CA SER A 119 9.95 2.79 1.00
C SER A 119 8.95 1.83 1.66
N ALA A 120 7.92 2.33 2.35
CA ALA A 120 6.90 1.51 2.98
C ALA A 120 6.03 0.80 1.91
N ASP A 121 6.21 -0.51 1.76
CA ASP A 121 5.58 -1.32 0.71
C ASP A 121 4.04 -1.22 0.71
N THR A 122 3.38 -1.11 1.88
CA THR A 122 1.90 -1.03 1.91
C THR A 122 1.35 0.39 1.75
N ALA A 123 2.19 1.43 1.67
CA ALA A 123 1.71 2.80 1.61
C ALA A 123 1.01 3.12 0.28
N THR A 124 1.59 2.74 -0.87
CA THR A 124 0.98 3.01 -2.18
C THR A 124 -0.27 2.16 -2.47
N PRO A 125 -0.35 0.86 -2.10
CA PRO A 125 -1.61 0.13 -2.17
C PRO A 125 -2.73 0.79 -1.36
N LEU A 126 -2.44 1.24 -0.13
CA LEU A 126 -3.46 1.88 0.70
C LEU A 126 -3.93 3.22 0.12
N LEU A 127 -3.04 3.98 -0.54
CA LEU A 127 -3.38 5.22 -1.26
C LEU A 127 -4.32 4.95 -2.45
N ILE A 128 -3.98 4.02 -3.34
CA ILE A 128 -4.88 3.71 -4.46
C ILE A 128 -6.20 3.11 -3.99
N LEU A 129 -6.25 2.46 -2.84
CA LEU A 129 -7.49 1.91 -2.30
C LEU A 129 -8.36 2.96 -1.58
N GLY A 130 -7.92 4.22 -1.47
CA GLY A 130 -8.70 5.28 -0.82
C GLY A 130 -8.92 5.05 0.66
N THR A 131 -7.89 4.54 1.34
CA THR A 131 -7.98 4.14 2.75
C THR A 131 -8.26 5.35 3.64
N GLN A 132 -9.25 5.22 4.52
CA GLN A 132 -9.49 6.14 5.62
C GLN A 132 -8.78 5.61 6.88
N ILE A 133 -8.06 6.48 7.59
CA ILE A 133 -7.32 6.12 8.80
C ILE A 133 -8.06 6.70 10.00
N LYS A 134 -8.56 5.82 10.87
CA LYS A 134 -9.12 6.20 12.17
C LYS A 134 -7.99 6.28 13.19
N ILE A 135 -7.82 7.47 13.75
CA ILE A 135 -6.79 7.84 14.72
C ILE A 135 -7.46 8.04 16.08
N ARG A 136 -6.85 7.47 17.13
CA ARG A 136 -7.32 7.59 18.51
C ARG A 136 -6.23 8.23 19.37
N GLY A 137 -6.57 9.32 20.04
CA GLY A 137 -5.80 9.91 21.14
C GLY A 137 -6.42 9.52 22.49
N LEU A 138 -6.01 10.19 23.58
CA LEU A 138 -6.56 9.93 24.91
C LEU A 138 -8.05 10.34 25.01
N LYS A 139 -8.39 11.51 24.46
CA LYS A 139 -9.72 12.14 24.61
C LYS A 139 -10.51 12.22 23.30
N ASP A 140 -9.82 12.20 22.17
CA ASP A 140 -10.38 12.40 20.85
C ASP A 140 -10.21 11.18 19.94
N GLU A 141 -11.07 11.09 18.94
CA GLU A 141 -10.99 10.15 17.83
C GLU A 141 -11.34 10.92 16.56
N ARG A 142 -10.56 10.71 15.51
CA ARG A 142 -10.77 11.36 14.21
C ARG A 142 -10.45 10.42 13.07
N THR A 143 -11.08 10.63 11.92
CA THR A 143 -10.82 9.89 10.70
C THR A 143 -10.32 10.84 9.63
N ILE A 144 -9.27 10.45 8.93
CA ILE A 144 -8.69 11.23 7.84
C ILE A 144 -8.44 10.34 6.61
N PRO A 145 -8.38 10.90 5.40
CA PRO A 145 -7.87 10.16 4.24
C PRO A 145 -6.37 9.89 4.38
N ILE A 146 -5.91 8.75 3.86
CA ILE A 146 -4.49 8.37 3.89
C ILE A 146 -3.60 9.35 3.12
N GLU A 147 -4.14 10.04 2.11
CA GLU A 147 -3.47 11.12 1.38
C GLU A 147 -2.96 12.22 2.31
N GLU A 148 -3.64 12.47 3.43
CA GLU A 148 -3.23 13.49 4.41
C GLU A 148 -2.29 12.95 5.49
N PHE A 149 -2.08 11.63 5.56
CA PHE A 149 -1.40 10.97 6.67
C PHE A 149 0.11 11.19 6.67
N PHE A 150 0.75 11.15 5.49
CA PHE A 150 2.19 11.29 5.34
C PHE A 150 2.57 12.78 5.21
N LYS A 151 3.46 13.27 6.09
CA LYS A 151 3.92 14.67 6.09
C LYS A 151 5.39 14.84 5.68
N GLY A 152 6.11 13.73 5.54
CA GLY A 152 7.50 13.68 5.11
C GLY A 152 8.17 12.36 5.48
N PRO A 153 9.44 12.15 5.11
CA PRO A 153 10.20 10.97 5.52
C PRO A 153 10.24 10.84 7.04
N GLY A 154 9.71 9.72 7.56
CA GLY A 154 9.65 9.47 9.00
C GLY A 154 8.63 10.33 9.76
N LYS A 155 7.75 11.06 9.06
CA LYS A 155 6.79 12.00 9.65
C LYS A 155 5.36 11.73 9.19
N THR A 156 4.47 11.57 10.15
CA THR A 156 3.02 11.45 9.93
C THR A 156 2.29 12.64 10.55
N VAL A 157 0.98 12.70 10.34
CA VAL A 157 0.07 13.66 10.98
C VAL A 157 -0.31 13.30 12.42
N LEU A 158 0.17 12.16 12.93
CA LEU A 158 -0.09 11.73 14.32
C LEU A 158 0.53 12.72 15.30
N LYS A 159 -0.28 13.20 16.23
CA LYS A 159 0.18 13.99 17.38
C LYS A 159 0.77 13.07 18.45
N THR A 160 1.52 13.65 19.38
CA THR A 160 2.09 12.92 20.52
C THR A 160 1.01 12.14 21.28
N GLY A 161 1.17 10.83 21.37
CA GLY A 161 0.23 9.92 22.05
C GLY A 161 -0.98 9.48 21.24
N GLU A 162 -1.14 9.95 20.00
CA GLU A 162 -2.10 9.36 19.07
C GLU A 162 -1.57 8.02 18.51
N LEU A 163 -2.49 7.15 18.13
CA LEU A 163 -2.22 5.93 17.38
C LEU A 163 -3.29 5.68 16.32
N ILE A 164 -2.95 4.89 15.31
CA ILE A 164 -3.94 4.34 14.38
C ILE A 164 -4.74 3.28 15.12
N LYS A 165 -6.07 3.43 15.14
CA LYS A 165 -7.00 2.45 15.72
C LYS A 165 -7.51 1.47 14.67
N GLU A 166 -7.71 1.94 13.44
CA GLU A 166 -8.31 1.16 12.35
C GLU A 166 -7.98 1.78 10.98
N LEU A 167 -7.74 0.95 9.98
CA LEU A 167 -7.70 1.32 8.57
C LEU A 167 -9.00 0.83 7.92
N ILE A 168 -9.75 1.76 7.33
CA ILE A 168 -11.05 1.50 6.69
C ILE A 168 -10.85 1.67 5.19
N ILE A 169 -10.95 0.58 4.45
CA ILE A 169 -10.72 0.51 3.01
C ILE A 169 -12.07 0.35 2.33
N PRO A 170 -12.53 1.33 1.54
CA PRO A 170 -13.81 1.22 0.82
C PRO A 170 -13.77 0.08 -0.19
N ASN A 171 -14.95 -0.47 -0.50
CA ASN A 171 -15.05 -1.42 -1.59
C ASN A 171 -14.73 -0.73 -2.92
N PRO A 172 -13.83 -1.30 -3.74
CA PRO A 172 -13.63 -0.82 -5.10
C PRO A 172 -14.93 -0.90 -5.91
N LEU A 173 -15.03 -0.09 -6.97
CA LEU A 173 -16.15 -0.20 -7.90
C LEU A 173 -16.22 -1.61 -8.53
N PRO A 174 -17.37 -2.04 -9.06
CA PRO A 174 -17.43 -3.26 -9.86
C PRO A 174 -16.41 -3.25 -11.01
N ASN A 175 -15.86 -4.42 -11.35
CA ASN A 175 -14.83 -4.61 -12.40
C ASN A 175 -13.60 -3.74 -12.17
N THR A 176 -13.14 -3.74 -10.93
CA THR A 176 -11.90 -3.09 -10.54
C THR A 176 -10.81 -4.12 -10.36
N GLY A 177 -9.68 -3.88 -11.00
CA GLY A 177 -8.44 -4.56 -10.71
C GLY A 177 -7.51 -3.61 -9.97
N THR A 178 -6.70 -4.16 -9.08
CA THR A 178 -5.62 -3.42 -8.42
C THR A 178 -4.34 -4.19 -8.59
N ALA A 179 -3.19 -3.54 -8.71
CA ALA A 179 -1.89 -4.20 -8.78
C ALA A 179 -0.81 -3.38 -8.08
N TYR A 180 0.21 -4.07 -7.56
CA TYR A 180 1.44 -3.45 -7.07
C TYR A 180 2.67 -4.17 -7.60
N HIS A 181 3.70 -3.40 -7.93
CA HIS A 181 5.03 -3.92 -8.22
C HIS A 181 6.08 -3.24 -7.36
N LYS A 182 6.98 -4.08 -6.82
CA LYS A 182 8.15 -3.67 -6.07
C LYS A 182 9.40 -3.87 -6.92
N LEU A 183 9.95 -2.78 -7.44
CA LEU A 183 11.26 -2.83 -8.08
C LEU A 183 12.34 -2.94 -7.01
N GLN A 184 13.15 -3.98 -7.05
CA GLN A 184 14.16 -4.30 -6.04
C GLN A 184 15.40 -4.94 -6.67
N ARG A 185 16.56 -4.87 -6.02
CA ARG A 185 17.81 -5.45 -6.55
C ARG A 185 17.93 -6.95 -6.28
N ARG A 186 17.21 -7.45 -5.28
CA ARG A 186 17.16 -8.85 -4.88
C ARG A 186 15.72 -9.25 -4.59
N LEU A 187 15.39 -10.51 -4.84
CA LEU A 187 14.02 -11.04 -4.74
C LEU A 187 13.49 -11.14 -3.30
N ALA A 188 14.31 -10.91 -2.28
CA ALA A 188 13.88 -10.92 -0.87
C ALA A 188 14.72 -9.97 -0.01
N LEU A 189 14.15 -9.51 1.11
CA LEU A 189 14.84 -8.69 2.10
C LEU A 189 15.36 -7.33 1.60
N ASP A 190 14.97 -6.81 0.43
CA ASP A 190 15.35 -5.46 -0.03
C ASP A 190 14.30 -4.39 0.29
N LEU A 191 14.77 -3.15 0.39
CA LEU A 191 13.86 -2.00 0.28
C LEU A 191 13.64 -1.67 -1.20
N PRO A 192 12.45 -1.22 -1.59
CA PRO A 192 12.17 -0.85 -2.98
C PRO A 192 13.14 0.21 -3.50
N ILE A 193 13.59 0.03 -4.74
CA ILE A 193 14.09 1.13 -5.59
C ILE A 193 12.91 2.05 -5.93
N LEU A 194 11.77 1.44 -6.25
CA LEU A 194 10.52 2.08 -6.66
C LEU A 194 9.36 1.13 -6.32
N GLY A 195 8.24 1.68 -5.85
CA GLY A 195 6.98 0.95 -5.70
C GLY A 195 5.90 1.61 -6.55
N VAL A 196 5.17 0.84 -7.35
CA VAL A 196 4.09 1.37 -8.20
C VAL A 196 2.82 0.59 -7.93
N SER A 197 1.76 1.32 -7.59
CA SER A 197 0.42 0.77 -7.39
C SER A 197 -0.56 1.39 -8.39
N VAL A 198 -1.39 0.56 -9.02
CA VAL A 198 -2.48 1.02 -9.89
C VAL A 198 -3.79 0.37 -9.45
N LEU A 199 -4.86 1.16 -9.38
CA LEU A 199 -6.24 0.71 -9.34
C LEU A 199 -6.89 1.17 -10.64
N LEU A 200 -7.65 0.28 -11.28
CA LEU A 200 -8.35 0.60 -12.52
C LEU A 200 -9.70 -0.12 -12.56
N SER A 201 -10.77 0.63 -12.81
CA SER A 201 -12.14 0.14 -12.96
C SER A 201 -12.61 0.29 -14.40
N LEU A 202 -13.13 -0.78 -14.98
CA LEU A 202 -13.67 -0.79 -16.34
C LEU A 202 -15.20 -0.60 -16.33
N ASP A 203 -15.73 0.07 -17.35
CA ASP A 203 -17.17 0.08 -17.58
C ASP A 203 -17.66 -1.30 -18.06
N LYS A 204 -18.53 -1.96 -17.26
CA LYS A 204 -18.85 -3.39 -17.40
C LYS A 204 -19.61 -3.71 -18.68
N ASN A 205 -20.34 -2.76 -19.25
CA ASN A 205 -21.32 -3.05 -20.29
C ASN A 205 -20.71 -3.58 -21.60
N LYS A 206 -19.37 -3.61 -21.72
CA LYS A 206 -18.68 -3.98 -22.96
C LYS A 206 -17.62 -5.08 -22.84
N VAL A 207 -17.24 -5.53 -21.64
CA VAL A 207 -16.24 -6.60 -21.51
C VAL A 207 -16.94 -7.96 -21.54
N THR A 208 -17.40 -8.40 -22.71
CA THR A 208 -17.83 -9.78 -22.93
C THR A 208 -16.62 -10.63 -23.31
N CYS A 209 -16.03 -11.32 -22.32
CA CYS A 209 -15.11 -12.45 -22.51
C CYS A 209 -15.85 -13.67 -23.08
N SER A 210 -16.55 -13.52 -24.21
CA SER A 210 -17.26 -14.64 -24.85
C SER A 210 -16.36 -15.56 -25.67
N ASP A 211 -15.10 -15.18 -25.91
CA ASP A 211 -14.21 -15.97 -26.77
C ASP A 211 -13.19 -16.76 -25.96
N MET A 212 -13.09 -18.05 -26.28
CA MET A 212 -12.17 -19.09 -25.80
C MET A 212 -10.66 -18.70 -25.87
N LEU A 213 -10.35 -17.53 -26.42
CA LEU A 213 -9.02 -16.97 -26.66
C LEU A 213 -8.55 -16.00 -25.56
N CYS A 214 -9.43 -15.56 -24.66
CA CYS A 214 -9.04 -14.65 -23.57
C CYS A 214 -8.15 -15.32 -22.52
N THR A 215 -8.05 -16.65 -22.48
CA THR A 215 -7.20 -17.40 -21.52
C THR A 215 -5.77 -17.60 -22.02
N THR A 216 -5.52 -17.51 -23.33
CA THR A 216 -4.20 -17.81 -23.94
C THR A 216 -3.58 -16.64 -24.71
N SER A 217 -4.32 -15.56 -24.94
CA SER A 217 -3.82 -14.43 -25.70
C SER A 217 -2.84 -13.56 -24.90
N PRO A 218 -1.78 -13.01 -25.55
CA PRO A 218 -0.94 -11.97 -24.97
C PRO A 218 -1.79 -10.77 -24.55
N ILE A 219 -1.35 -10.07 -23.50
CA ILE A 219 -2.01 -8.87 -22.99
C ILE A 219 -2.15 -7.75 -24.04
N SER A 220 -1.25 -7.71 -25.04
CA SER A 220 -1.34 -6.79 -26.19
C SER A 220 -2.58 -7.05 -27.06
N SER A 221 -2.94 -8.32 -27.26
CA SER A 221 -4.18 -8.70 -27.97
C SER A 221 -5.42 -8.27 -27.20
N ILE A 222 -5.36 -8.32 -25.86
CA ILE A 222 -6.45 -7.84 -24.99
C ILE A 222 -6.60 -6.32 -25.16
N LEU A 223 -5.50 -5.56 -25.17
CA LEU A 223 -5.55 -4.11 -25.35
C LEU A 223 -6.13 -3.69 -26.70
N HIS A 224 -5.70 -4.33 -27.81
CA HIS A 224 -6.27 -4.04 -29.13
C HIS A 224 -7.77 -4.31 -29.17
N LYS A 225 -8.22 -5.44 -28.61
CA LYS A 225 -9.65 -5.75 -28.56
C LYS A 225 -10.42 -4.76 -27.68
N MET A 226 -9.84 -4.32 -26.57
CA MET A 226 -10.46 -3.30 -25.71
C MET A 226 -10.59 -1.94 -26.41
N GLU A 227 -9.64 -1.60 -27.27
CA GLU A 227 -9.71 -0.39 -28.10
C GLU A 227 -10.83 -0.50 -29.14
N GLU A 228 -10.93 -1.63 -29.85
CA GLU A 228 -12.02 -1.94 -30.78
C GLU A 228 -13.39 -1.88 -30.10
N ASP A 229 -13.50 -2.49 -28.91
CA ASP A 229 -14.71 -2.51 -28.10
C ASP A 229 -14.98 -1.15 -27.41
N GLN A 230 -14.06 -0.19 -27.53
CA GLN A 230 -14.13 1.13 -26.88
C GLN A 230 -14.42 1.01 -25.39
N ILE A 231 -13.58 0.25 -24.67
CA ILE A 231 -13.67 0.07 -23.22
C ILE A 231 -13.21 1.33 -22.51
N VAL A 232 -14.09 1.88 -21.68
CA VAL A 232 -13.84 3.11 -20.93
C VAL A 232 -13.26 2.82 -19.55
N CYS A 233 -12.24 3.59 -19.17
CA CYS A 233 -11.73 3.63 -17.80
C CYS A 233 -12.66 4.46 -16.90
N LYS A 234 -13.43 3.81 -16.03
CA LYS A 234 -14.39 4.49 -15.14
C LYS A 234 -13.72 5.16 -13.95
N GLU A 235 -12.78 4.45 -13.32
CA GLU A 235 -11.98 4.97 -12.22
C GLU A 235 -10.53 4.50 -12.39
N VAL A 236 -9.60 5.36 -12.00
CA VAL A 236 -8.17 5.05 -11.99
C VAL A 236 -7.52 5.79 -10.84
N ARG A 237 -6.58 5.11 -10.17
CA ARG A 237 -5.69 5.68 -9.17
C ARG A 237 -4.29 5.13 -9.36
N ILE A 238 -3.30 5.99 -9.39
CA ILE A 238 -1.89 5.63 -9.63
C ILE A 238 -1.09 6.21 -8.48
N ALA A 239 -0.42 5.35 -7.69
CA ALA A 239 0.42 5.78 -6.59
C ALA A 239 1.87 5.29 -6.74
N LEU A 240 2.80 6.17 -6.38
CA LEU A 240 4.24 5.99 -6.54
C LEU A 240 4.95 6.11 -5.19
N GLY A 241 5.76 5.10 -4.86
CA GLY A 241 6.54 4.97 -3.63
C GLY A 241 8.02 5.05 -3.95
N VAL A 242 8.82 5.66 -3.07
CA VAL A 242 10.23 6.01 -3.35
C VAL A 242 10.41 6.95 -4.57
N ALA A 243 9.31 7.57 -5.03
CA ALA A 243 9.27 8.49 -6.16
C ALA A 243 9.15 9.96 -5.74
N ALA A 244 9.05 10.24 -4.44
CA ALA A 244 8.98 11.56 -3.82
C ALA A 244 9.31 11.44 -2.31
N PRO A 245 9.42 12.54 -1.54
CA PRO A 245 9.66 12.48 -0.09
C PRO A 245 8.58 11.71 0.70
N THR A 246 7.35 11.68 0.19
CA THR A 246 6.24 10.85 0.67
C THR A 246 5.72 9.99 -0.49
N PRO A 247 4.97 8.91 -0.23
CA PRO A 247 4.21 8.28 -1.30
C PRO A 247 3.21 9.30 -1.88
N ILE A 248 3.07 9.32 -3.21
CA ILE A 248 2.24 10.30 -3.93
C ILE A 248 1.27 9.61 -4.88
N ARG A 249 0.19 10.32 -5.25
CA ARG A 249 -0.65 9.96 -6.39
C ARG A 249 -0.24 10.77 -7.61
N ALA A 250 -0.21 10.12 -8.78
CA ALA A 250 0.01 10.75 -10.08
C ALA A 250 -1.35 11.24 -10.64
N VAL A 251 -1.85 12.35 -10.10
CA VAL A 251 -3.23 12.81 -10.32
C VAL A 251 -3.42 13.30 -11.76
N LYS A 252 -2.39 13.88 -12.38
CA LYS A 252 -2.48 14.27 -13.80
C LYS A 252 -2.58 13.04 -14.69
N ALA A 253 -1.75 12.02 -14.45
CA ALA A 253 -1.84 10.74 -15.15
C ALA A 253 -3.22 10.06 -14.98
N GLU A 254 -3.77 10.07 -13.77
CA GLU A 254 -5.12 9.57 -13.51
C GLU A 254 -6.19 10.33 -14.32
N THR A 255 -6.05 11.65 -14.44
CA THR A 255 -6.99 12.51 -15.17
C THR A 255 -6.95 12.23 -16.67
N LEU A 256 -5.79 11.84 -17.23
CA LEU A 256 -5.67 11.46 -18.63
C LEU A 256 -6.44 10.19 -18.96
N LEU A 257 -6.51 9.22 -18.04
CA LEU A 257 -7.18 7.94 -18.27
C LEU A 257 -8.67 7.97 -17.95
N ARG A 258 -9.07 8.70 -16.89
CA ARG A 258 -10.46 8.69 -16.40
C ARG A 258 -11.45 9.16 -17.48
N GLY A 259 -12.45 8.33 -17.74
CA GLY A 259 -13.52 8.59 -18.70
C GLY A 259 -13.11 8.43 -20.16
N LYS A 260 -11.88 7.99 -20.46
CA LYS A 260 -11.40 7.77 -21.82
C LYS A 260 -11.39 6.28 -22.20
N ASN A 261 -11.40 6.01 -23.50
CA ASN A 261 -11.15 4.67 -24.03
C ASN A 261 -9.71 4.28 -23.77
N LEU A 262 -9.50 3.06 -23.29
CA LEU A 262 -8.16 2.53 -23.05
C LEU A 262 -7.53 2.08 -24.37
N SER A 263 -6.32 2.58 -24.63
CA SER A 263 -5.43 2.10 -25.69
C SER A 263 -4.01 1.95 -25.14
N ASP A 264 -3.14 1.27 -25.88
CA ASP A 264 -1.74 1.09 -25.46
C ASP A 264 -0.99 2.44 -25.41
N GLU A 265 -1.27 3.33 -26.36
CA GLU A 265 -0.71 4.68 -26.46
C GLU A 265 -1.17 5.56 -25.30
N LEU A 266 -2.45 5.48 -24.92
CA LEU A 266 -2.96 6.26 -23.79
C LEU A 266 -2.36 5.78 -22.46
N LEU A 267 -2.16 4.47 -22.29
CA LEU A 267 -1.47 3.93 -21.11
C LEU A 267 0.00 4.39 -21.06
N GLU A 268 0.65 4.52 -22.21
CA GLU A 268 2.00 5.05 -22.33
C GLU A 268 2.06 6.54 -21.98
N GLU A 269 1.18 7.37 -22.56
CA GLU A 269 1.06 8.80 -22.26
C GLU A 269 0.80 9.05 -20.76
N ALA A 270 -0.08 8.25 -20.15
CA ALA A 270 -0.35 8.33 -18.72
C ALA A 270 0.89 7.94 -17.88
N ALA A 271 1.66 6.96 -18.32
CA ALA A 271 2.87 6.54 -17.64
C ALA A 271 4.01 7.57 -17.76
N GLU A 272 4.13 8.25 -18.91
CA GLU A 272 5.02 9.40 -19.07
C GLU A 272 4.64 10.54 -18.14
N THR A 273 3.35 10.90 -18.11
CA THR A 273 2.82 11.94 -17.21
C THR A 273 3.08 11.60 -15.74
N ALA A 274 2.92 10.34 -15.34
CA ALA A 274 3.21 9.90 -13.97
C ALA A 274 4.70 10.04 -13.62
N ALA A 275 5.61 9.84 -14.58
CA ALA A 275 7.04 10.03 -14.39
C ALA A 275 7.41 11.52 -14.23
N GLU A 276 6.69 12.44 -14.89
CA GLU A 276 6.86 13.88 -14.74
C GLU A 276 6.37 14.41 -13.39
N GLU A 277 5.30 13.81 -12.83
CA GLU A 277 4.80 14.15 -11.49
C GLU A 277 5.75 13.69 -10.38
N ALA A 278 6.64 12.74 -10.66
CA ALA A 278 7.57 12.19 -9.70
C ALA A 278 8.76 13.11 -9.40
N GLN A 279 9.16 13.13 -8.13
CA GLN A 279 10.29 13.88 -7.60
C GLN A 279 11.30 12.96 -6.90
N PRO A 280 11.84 11.92 -7.58
CA PRO A 280 12.79 11.02 -6.97
C PRO A 280 14.13 11.72 -6.70
N ARG A 281 14.80 11.31 -5.63
CA ARG A 281 16.16 11.75 -5.28
C ARG A 281 17.18 10.66 -5.56
N ASP A 282 18.44 11.01 -5.78
CA ASP A 282 19.50 10.00 -5.86
C ASP A 282 19.68 9.26 -4.53
N SER A 283 20.03 7.98 -4.63
CA SER A 283 20.45 7.19 -3.48
C SER A 283 21.30 6.00 -3.92
N ILE A 284 21.91 5.32 -2.94
CA ILE A 284 22.67 4.08 -3.13
C ILE A 284 21.85 2.94 -3.80
N ARG A 285 20.52 3.05 -3.88
CA ARG A 285 19.66 2.06 -4.53
C ARG A 285 19.39 2.36 -5.99
N GLY A 286 19.63 3.59 -6.43
CA GLY A 286 19.35 4.03 -7.79
C GLY A 286 19.26 5.55 -7.87
N GLU A 287 19.58 6.06 -9.04
CA GLU A 287 19.53 7.48 -9.37
C GLU A 287 18.10 7.91 -9.73
N ALA A 288 17.85 9.20 -9.67
CA ALA A 288 16.55 9.81 -9.91
C ALA A 288 16.08 9.58 -11.36
N TRP A 289 16.99 9.70 -12.34
CA TRP A 289 16.66 9.44 -13.75
C TRP A 289 16.17 8.01 -13.95
N TYR A 290 16.86 7.03 -13.36
CA TYR A 290 16.50 5.60 -13.48
C TYR A 290 15.11 5.33 -12.89
N ARG A 291 14.78 5.95 -11.75
CA ARG A 291 13.42 5.85 -11.20
C ARG A 291 12.37 6.44 -12.13
N ARG A 292 12.63 7.58 -12.77
CA ARG A 292 11.67 8.18 -13.72
C ARG A 292 11.42 7.27 -14.91
N ASP A 293 12.48 6.68 -15.48
CA ASP A 293 12.33 5.74 -16.60
C ASP A 293 11.56 4.48 -16.17
N MET A 294 11.83 3.97 -14.97
CA MET A 294 11.10 2.83 -14.44
C MET A 294 9.65 3.13 -14.07
N ILE A 295 9.29 4.38 -13.76
CA ILE A 295 7.89 4.77 -13.58
C ILE A 295 7.12 4.59 -14.89
N LYS A 296 7.68 5.03 -16.04
CA LYS A 296 7.05 4.87 -17.36
C LYS A 296 6.73 3.40 -17.64
N VAL A 297 7.69 2.51 -17.38
CA VAL A 297 7.53 1.07 -17.62
C VAL A 297 6.52 0.45 -16.63
N LEU A 298 6.67 0.73 -15.34
CA LEU A 298 5.91 0.02 -14.30
C LEU A 298 4.48 0.52 -14.17
N VAL A 299 4.18 1.79 -14.45
CA VAL A 299 2.81 2.30 -14.45
C VAL A 299 2.00 1.61 -15.55
N LYS A 300 2.51 1.56 -16.78
CA LYS A 300 1.88 0.84 -17.90
C LYS A 300 1.67 -0.64 -17.55
N ARG A 301 2.71 -1.32 -17.06
CA ARG A 301 2.61 -2.74 -16.65
C ARG A 301 1.58 -2.98 -15.54
N MET A 302 1.51 -2.11 -14.53
CA MET A 302 0.55 -2.27 -13.43
C MET A 302 -0.88 -1.92 -13.84
N ALA A 303 -1.07 -0.98 -14.77
CA ALA A 303 -2.38 -0.75 -15.39
C ALA A 303 -2.84 -1.99 -16.18
N MET A 304 -1.96 -2.56 -17.00
CA MET A 304 -2.24 -3.80 -17.75
C MET A 304 -2.54 -4.98 -16.82
N LYS A 305 -1.76 -5.17 -15.76
CA LYS A 305 -2.03 -6.20 -14.75
C LYS A 305 -3.35 -5.96 -14.02
N SER A 306 -3.74 -4.70 -13.79
CA SER A 306 -5.03 -4.37 -13.20
C SER A 306 -6.18 -4.73 -14.16
N ILE A 307 -6.03 -4.45 -15.45
CA ILE A 307 -6.99 -4.86 -16.50
C ILE A 307 -7.10 -6.40 -16.54
N GLU A 308 -5.97 -7.12 -16.57
CA GLU A 308 -5.94 -8.58 -16.57
C GLU A 308 -6.72 -9.16 -15.39
N ARG A 309 -6.58 -8.58 -14.19
CA ARG A 309 -7.34 -9.00 -12.99
C ARG A 309 -8.85 -8.78 -13.10
N VAL A 310 -9.30 -7.86 -13.95
CA VAL A 310 -10.72 -7.65 -14.24
C VAL A 310 -11.22 -8.69 -15.25
N VAL A 311 -10.43 -8.95 -16.29
CA VAL A 311 -10.77 -9.84 -17.40
C VAL A 311 -10.68 -11.32 -17.00
N GLN A 312 -9.72 -11.67 -16.14
CA GLN A 312 -9.41 -13.02 -15.68
C GLN A 312 -9.39 -13.10 -14.14
N PRO A 313 -10.55 -12.98 -13.47
CA PRO A 313 -10.60 -12.98 -12.00
C PRO A 313 -10.17 -14.31 -11.36
N GLU A 314 -10.30 -15.43 -12.09
CA GLU A 314 -9.97 -16.79 -11.64
C GLU A 314 -8.44 -17.07 -11.65
N GLU A 315 -7.68 -16.41 -12.54
CA GLU A 315 -6.20 -16.57 -12.66
C GLU A 315 -5.42 -15.64 -11.73
N THR A 316 -6.10 -14.89 -10.86
CA THR A 316 -5.48 -13.94 -9.92
C THR A 316 -4.56 -14.59 -8.88
N VAL A 317 -4.49 -15.93 -8.86
CA VAL A 317 -3.66 -16.75 -7.99
C VAL A 317 -2.44 -17.33 -8.76
N PHE A 318 -1.54 -16.45 -9.24
CA PHE A 318 -0.15 -16.70 -9.68
C PHE A 318 0.13 -17.91 -10.63
N PRO A 319 0.79 -17.66 -11.78
CA PRO A 319 2.23 -17.36 -11.76
C PRO A 319 2.56 -15.98 -12.36
N GLU A 320 3.69 -15.41 -11.94
CA GLU A 320 4.30 -14.29 -12.66
C GLU A 320 4.54 -14.74 -14.10
N ARG A 321 3.80 -14.18 -15.06
CA ARG A 321 4.25 -14.18 -16.45
C ARG A 321 5.57 -13.42 -16.44
N LEU A 322 6.68 -14.14 -16.61
CA LEU A 322 7.98 -13.55 -16.93
C LEU A 322 7.81 -12.89 -18.29
N TRP A 323 7.41 -11.62 -18.27
CA TRP A 323 7.50 -10.74 -19.43
C TRP A 323 8.96 -10.46 -19.78
#